data_AF-A0A4Q5QKG9-F1
#
_entry.id   AF-A0A4Q5QKG9-F1
#
_cell.length_a   1.000
_cell.length_b   1.000
_cell.length_c   1.000
_cell.angle_alpha   90.00
_cell.angle_beta   90.00
_cell.angle_gamma   90.00
#
_symmetry.space_group_name_H-M   'P 1'
#
loop_
_entity.id
_entity.type
_entity.pdbx_description
1 polymer ?
#
loop_
_entity_poly.entity_id
_entity_poly.type
_entity_poly.pdbx_seq_one_letter_code
_entity_poly.pdbx_strand_id
1 'polypeptide(L)'
;MLTDVIQITFGTEVREKIDEYTTKFNGDNRQLWVNGAEQVLMNHKNLALVVILTNVILYMLLKKRFERSSIQRQLMSISFIIIMFQVFVGVLLAYWGLPPVAQATHILFASLMFGVQFLLLLNVFKTIEVSGEKYNVG
;
A
#
# COMPACT_ATOMS: atom_id res chain seq x y z
N MET A 1 -5.34 -4.29 -4.80
CA MET A 1 -6.02 -3.20 -5.55
C MET A 1 -7.09 -2.47 -4.74
N LEU A 2 -8.28 -3.03 -4.49
CA LEU A 2 -9.36 -2.28 -3.80
C LEU A 2 -8.95 -1.79 -2.40
N THR A 3 -8.32 -2.67 -1.62
CA THR A 3 -7.77 -2.32 -0.30
C THR A 3 -6.71 -1.22 -0.38
N ASP A 4 -5.93 -1.17 -1.46
CA ASP A 4 -4.89 -0.14 -1.64
C ASP A 4 -5.51 1.22 -1.98
N VAL A 5 -6.59 1.25 -2.77
CA VAL A 5 -7.34 2.48 -3.05
C VAL A 5 -7.89 3.06 -1.75
N ILE A 6 -8.53 2.23 -0.92
CA ILE A 6 -9.05 2.66 0.39
C ILE A 6 -7.90 3.14 1.28
N GLN A 7 -6.78 2.43 1.32
CA GLN A 7 -5.61 2.82 2.11
C GLN A 7 -5.03 4.17 1.66
N ILE A 8 -5.00 4.43 0.35
CA ILE A 8 -4.54 5.71 -0.21
C ILE A 8 -5.49 6.84 0.18
N THR A 9 -6.82 6.64 0.11
CA THR A 9 -7.81 7.63 0.55
C THR A 9 -7.64 7.98 2.03
N PHE A 10 -7.50 7.00 2.91
CA PHE A 10 -7.24 7.28 4.33
C PHE A 10 -5.86 7.92 4.53
N GLY A 11 -4.88 7.59 3.68
CA GLY A 11 -3.58 8.24 3.68
C GLY A 11 -3.64 9.73 3.30
N THR A 12 -4.55 10.12 2.39
CA THR A 12 -4.78 11.53 2.06
C THR A 12 -5.48 12.26 3.20
N GLU A 13 -6.45 11.64 3.88
CA GLU A 13 -7.08 12.24 5.07
C GLU A 13 -6.06 12.53 6.19
N VAL A 14 -5.10 11.63 6.42
CA VAL A 14 -4.01 11.89 7.37
C VAL A 14 -3.20 13.10 6.94
N ARG A 15 -2.85 13.21 5.66
CA ARG A 15 -2.08 14.36 5.13
C ARG A 15 -2.84 15.67 5.27
N GLU A 16 -4.12 15.69 4.90
CA GLU A 16 -4.99 16.86 5.06
C GLU A 16 -5.05 17.31 6.52
N LYS A 17 -5.17 16.35 7.45
CA LYS A 17 -5.17 16.68 8.88
C LYS A 17 -3.83 17.19 9.38
N ILE A 18 -2.71 16.63 8.92
CA ILE A 18 -1.37 17.17 9.21
C ILE A 18 -1.26 18.61 8.70
N ASP A 19 -1.65 18.87 7.45
CA ASP A 19 -1.57 20.19 6.82
C ASP A 19 -2.43 21.21 7.59
N GLU A 20 -3.62 20.84 8.06
CA GLU A 20 -4.44 21.68 8.96
C GLU A 20 -3.68 22.09 10.23
N TYR A 21 -2.93 21.18 10.86
CA TYR A 21 -2.15 21.50 12.05
C TYR A 21 -0.86 22.26 11.77
N THR A 22 -0.25 22.11 10.60
CA THR A 22 0.91 22.91 10.20
C THR A 22 0.57 24.41 10.19
N THR A 23 -0.62 24.77 9.71
CA THR A 23 -1.09 26.16 9.63
C THR A 23 -1.50 26.73 10.99
N LYS A 24 -2.03 25.88 11.88
CA LYS A 24 -2.43 26.27 13.24
C LYS A 24 -1.25 26.59 14.17
N PHE A 25 -0.12 25.91 13.99
CA PHE A 25 1.00 25.94 14.93
C PHE A 25 2.27 26.63 14.39
N ASN A 26 2.20 27.40 13.29
CA ASN A 26 3.27 28.28 12.78
C ASN A 26 4.70 27.68 12.75
N GLY A 27 4.85 26.37 12.52
CA GLY A 27 6.17 25.72 12.44
C GLY A 27 6.73 25.13 13.75
N ASP A 28 5.93 25.08 14.83
CA ASP A 28 6.27 24.38 16.07
C ASP A 28 6.58 22.89 15.85
N ASN A 29 7.07 22.23 16.91
CA ASN A 29 7.41 20.81 16.97
C ASN A 29 6.48 19.92 16.13
N ARG A 30 7.01 19.36 15.03
CA ARG A 30 6.26 18.55 14.04
C ARG A 30 5.53 17.36 14.66
N GLN A 31 5.97 16.89 15.82
CA GLN A 31 5.29 15.84 16.56
C GLN A 31 3.88 16.28 17.01
N LEU A 32 3.66 17.57 17.27
CA LEU A 32 2.33 18.11 17.58
C LEU A 32 1.35 17.94 16.43
N TRP A 33 1.82 18.03 15.17
CA TRP A 33 0.99 17.80 14.00
C TRP A 33 0.54 16.35 13.95
N VAL A 34 1.47 15.41 14.18
CA VAL A 34 1.19 13.96 14.25
C VAL A 34 0.17 13.66 15.34
N ASN A 35 0.36 14.22 16.54
CA ASN A 35 -0.53 14.01 17.67
C ASN A 35 -1.94 14.58 17.37
N GLY A 36 -2.02 15.73 16.70
CA GLY A 36 -3.30 16.29 16.28
C GLY A 36 -4.07 15.41 15.29
N ALA A 37 -3.35 14.65 14.45
CA ALA A 37 -3.92 13.73 13.46
C ALA A 37 -4.10 12.29 13.99
N GLU A 38 -3.96 12.05 15.30
CA GLU A 38 -3.91 10.71 15.89
C GLU A 38 -5.11 9.82 15.50
N GLN A 39 -6.33 10.37 15.52
CA GLN A 39 -7.54 9.60 15.22
C GLN A 39 -7.54 9.06 13.78
N VAL A 40 -7.30 9.91 12.79
CA VAL A 40 -7.25 9.51 11.37
C VAL A 40 -6.02 8.64 11.09
N LEU A 41 -4.89 8.91 11.76
CA LEU A 41 -3.68 8.09 11.68
C LEU A 41 -3.94 6.67 12.21
N MET A 42 -4.68 6.53 13.31
CA MET A 42 -5.05 5.22 13.86
C MET A 42 -5.89 4.42 12.87
N ASN A 43 -6.87 5.06 12.23
CA ASN A 43 -7.69 4.42 11.20
C ASN A 43 -6.84 3.96 10.00
N HIS A 44 -5.92 4.80 9.54
CA HIS A 44 -4.98 4.46 8.47
C HIS A 44 -4.08 3.27 8.83
N LYS A 45 -3.58 3.20 10.08
CA LYS A 45 -2.78 2.08 10.59
C LYS A 45 -3.58 0.78 10.67
N ASN A 46 -4.84 0.85 11.10
CA ASN A 46 -5.73 -0.31 11.18
C ASN A 46 -6.03 -0.87 9.78
N LEU A 47 -6.27 0.00 8.80
CA LEU A 47 -6.44 -0.42 7.40
C LEU A 47 -5.14 -0.97 6.80
N ALA A 48 -3.97 -0.45 7.20
CA ALA A 48 -2.69 -1.01 6.77
C ALA A 48 -2.55 -2.49 7.18
N LEU A 49 -3.04 -2.85 8.37
CA LEU A 49 -3.07 -4.26 8.80
C LEU A 49 -3.96 -5.11 7.88
N VAL A 50 -5.13 -4.60 7.48
CA VAL A 50 -6.03 -5.27 6.52
C VAL A 50 -5.34 -5.45 5.15
N VAL A 51 -4.62 -4.44 4.67
CA VAL A 51 -3.84 -4.52 3.42
C VAL A 51 -2.76 -5.60 3.52
N ILE A 52 -2.02 -5.67 4.62
CA ILE A 52 -0.98 -6.68 4.85
C ILE A 52 -1.60 -8.08 4.85
N LEU A 53 -2.66 -8.29 5.63
CA LEU A 53 -3.33 -9.59 5.72
C LEU A 53 -3.88 -10.03 4.35
N THR A 54 -4.51 -9.12 3.62
CA THR A 54 -5.03 -9.38 2.27
C THR A 54 -3.90 -9.81 1.32
N ASN A 55 -2.76 -9.10 1.33
CA ASN A 55 -1.63 -9.43 0.48
C ASN A 55 -0.96 -10.76 0.87
N VAL A 56 -0.89 -11.09 2.17
CA VAL A 56 -0.39 -12.39 2.64
C VAL A 56 -1.29 -13.52 2.16
N ILE A 57 -2.61 -13.36 2.29
CA ILE A 57 -3.58 -14.35 1.79
C ILE A 57 -3.45 -14.52 0.27
N LEU A 58 -3.41 -13.42 -0.48
CA LEU A 58 -3.21 -13.46 -1.93
C LEU A 58 -1.90 -14.17 -2.30
N TYR A 59 -0.80 -13.87 -1.61
CA TYR A 59 0.48 -14.53 -1.84
C TYR A 59 0.36 -16.05 -1.66
N MET A 60 -0.31 -16.51 -0.60
CA MET A 60 -0.53 -17.94 -0.35
C MET A 60 -1.38 -18.59 -1.45
N LEU A 61 -2.43 -17.91 -1.93
CA LEU A 61 -3.29 -18.42 -3.01
C LEU A 61 -2.55 -18.50 -4.34
N LEU A 62 -1.83 -17.45 -4.74
CA LEU A 62 -1.07 -17.43 -5.98
C LEU A 62 0.10 -18.42 -5.96
N LYS A 63 0.76 -18.62 -4.81
CA LYS A 63 1.82 -19.63 -4.65
C LYS A 63 1.33 -21.05 -4.93
N LYS A 64 0.06 -21.36 -4.69
CA LYS A 64 -0.53 -22.68 -5.01
C LYS A 64 -0.93 -22.82 -6.47
N ARG A 65 -1.26 -21.72 -7.15
CA ARG A 65 -1.81 -21.71 -8.51
C ARG A 65 -0.76 -21.51 -9.59
N PHE A 66 0.33 -20.81 -9.29
CA PHE A 66 1.33 -20.41 -10.29
C PHE A 66 2.74 -20.88 -9.89
N GLU A 67 3.49 -21.31 -10.91
CA GLU A 67 4.89 -21.69 -10.78
C GLU A 67 5.77 -20.55 -10.26
N ARG A 68 6.92 -20.91 -9.68
CA ARG A 68 7.85 -19.92 -9.08
C ARG A 68 8.34 -18.86 -10.05
N SER A 69 8.53 -19.24 -11.31
CA SER A 69 9.01 -18.37 -12.39
C SER A 69 7.93 -17.49 -13.00
N SER A 70 6.65 -17.71 -12.66
CA SER A 70 5.53 -16.94 -13.21
C SER A 70 5.62 -15.45 -12.85
N ILE A 71 5.25 -14.59 -13.79
CA ILE A 71 5.23 -13.14 -13.59
C ILE A 71 4.31 -12.75 -12.41
N GLN A 72 3.20 -13.46 -12.21
CA GLN A 72 2.26 -13.22 -11.12
C GLN A 72 2.91 -13.44 -9.75
N ARG A 73 3.70 -14.51 -9.60
CA ARG A 73 4.39 -14.81 -8.33
C ARG A 73 5.57 -13.87 -8.09
N GLN A 74 6.25 -13.41 -9.14
CA GLN A 74 7.28 -12.36 -9.03
C GLN A 74 6.67 -11.03 -8.58
N LEU A 75 5.60 -10.57 -9.25
CA LEU A 75 4.88 -9.34 -8.89
C LEU A 75 4.36 -9.39 -7.45
N MET A 76 3.78 -10.52 -7.01
CA MET A 76 3.36 -10.69 -5.61
C MET A 76 4.52 -10.64 -4.62
N SER A 77 5.69 -11.18 -4.97
CA SER A 77 6.87 -11.13 -4.10
C SER A 77 7.39 -9.69 -3.99
N ILE A 78 7.39 -8.95 -5.10
CA ILE A 78 7.74 -7.53 -5.13
C ILE A 78 6.74 -6.71 -4.30
N SER A 79 5.43 -6.93 -4.45
CA SER A 79 4.41 -6.27 -3.63
C SER A 79 4.65 -6.48 -2.14
N PHE A 80 4.99 -7.71 -1.72
CA PHE A 80 5.27 -7.98 -0.31
C PHE A 80 6.46 -7.18 0.23
N ILE A 81 7.54 -7.08 -0.55
CA ILE A 81 8.73 -6.27 -0.19
C ILE A 81 8.35 -4.79 -0.06
N ILE A 82 7.58 -4.25 -1.02
CA ILE A 82 7.14 -2.86 -0.98
C ILE A 82 6.27 -2.58 0.26
N ILE A 83 5.36 -3.49 0.63
CA ILE A 83 4.56 -3.34 1.86
C ILE A 83 5.44 -3.26 3.10
N MET A 84 6.50 -4.07 3.20
CA MET A 84 7.42 -4.02 4.34
C MET A 84 8.12 -2.66 4.44
N PHE A 85 8.61 -2.14 3.32
CA PHE A 85 9.15 -0.77 3.28
C PHE A 85 8.11 0.26 3.64
N GLN A 86 6.87 0.07 3.21
CA GLN A 86 5.82 1.05 3.46
C GLN A 86 5.43 1.14 4.94
N VAL A 87 5.30 0.00 5.61
CA VAL A 87 5.08 -0.06 7.06
C VAL A 87 6.25 0.59 7.80
N PHE A 88 7.48 0.25 7.41
CA PHE A 88 8.68 0.83 8.02
C PHE A 88 8.71 2.36 7.90
N VAL A 89 8.51 2.89 6.69
CA VAL A 89 8.49 4.34 6.45
C VAL A 89 7.31 5.01 7.16
N GLY A 90 6.14 4.37 7.20
CA GLY A 90 4.97 4.87 7.93
C GLY A 90 5.22 4.98 9.45
N VAL A 91 5.95 4.01 10.03
CA VAL A 91 6.41 4.09 11.43
C VAL A 91 7.36 5.27 11.62
N LEU A 92 8.34 5.47 10.73
CA LEU A 92 9.24 6.63 10.82
C LEU A 92 8.47 7.96 10.78
N LEU A 93 7.45 8.07 9.93
CA LEU A 93 6.61 9.27 9.85
C LEU A 93 5.87 9.56 11.17
N ALA A 94 5.34 8.52 11.82
CA ALA A 94 4.57 8.66 13.05
C ALA A 94 5.43 9.03 14.27
N TYR A 95 6.66 8.51 14.34
CA TYR A 95 7.48 8.65 15.55
C TYR A 95 8.62 9.68 15.44
N TRP A 96 9.04 10.07 14.23
CA TRP A 96 10.15 11.01 14.02
C TRP A 96 9.69 12.38 13.49
N GLY A 97 8.44 12.76 13.78
CA GLY A 97 7.93 14.09 13.43
C GLY A 97 7.89 14.36 11.92
N LEU A 98 7.39 13.40 11.12
CA LEU A 98 7.21 13.52 9.67
C LEU A 98 8.45 14.07 8.93
N PRO A 99 9.59 13.34 8.91
CA PRO A 99 10.75 13.77 8.13
C PRO A 99 10.37 13.92 6.64
N PRO A 100 10.73 15.03 5.94
CA PRO A 100 10.28 15.25 4.56
C PRO A 100 10.68 14.15 3.59
N VAL A 101 11.89 13.59 3.79
CA VAL A 101 12.39 12.46 2.99
C VAL A 101 11.50 11.23 3.20
N ALA A 102 11.16 10.88 4.45
CA ALA A 102 10.27 9.76 4.74
C ALA A 102 8.88 9.98 4.11
N GLN A 103 8.38 11.21 4.05
CA GLN A 103 7.08 11.51 3.46
C GLN A 103 7.08 11.30 1.94
N ALA A 104 8.11 11.80 1.26
CA ALA A 104 8.32 11.57 -0.16
C ALA A 104 8.51 10.07 -0.47
N THR A 105 9.32 9.38 0.33
CA THR A 105 9.56 7.94 0.20
C THR A 105 8.27 7.12 0.39
N HIS A 106 7.42 7.49 1.34
CA HIS A 106 6.15 6.80 1.57
C HIS A 106 5.22 6.94 0.36
N ILE A 107 5.10 8.14 -0.21
CA ILE A 107 4.26 8.36 -1.41
C ILE A 107 4.83 7.59 -2.62
N LEU A 108 6.15 7.58 -2.78
CA LEU A 108 6.81 6.82 -3.85
C LEU A 108 6.48 5.32 -3.75
N PHE A 109 6.64 4.72 -2.58
CA PHE A 109 6.33 3.30 -2.39
C PHE A 109 4.84 3.00 -2.49
N ALA A 110 3.95 3.91 -2.08
CA ALA A 110 2.51 3.77 -2.30
C ALA A 110 2.19 3.69 -3.80
N SER A 111 2.76 4.60 -4.60
CA SER A 111 2.58 4.63 -6.05
C SER A 111 3.14 3.38 -6.73
N LEU A 112 4.33 2.92 -6.31
CA LEU A 112 4.91 1.67 -6.82
C LEU A 112 4.06 0.45 -6.45
N MET A 113 3.56 0.37 -5.21
CA MET A 113 2.67 -0.70 -4.76
C MET A 113 1.41 -0.77 -5.62
N PHE A 114 0.77 0.38 -5.84
CA PHE A 114 -0.41 0.48 -6.69
C PHE A 114 -0.11 0.00 -8.12
N GLY A 115 1.00 0.43 -8.70
CA GLY A 115 1.43 0.01 -10.03
C GLY A 115 1.68 -1.50 -10.14
N VAL A 116 2.38 -2.09 -9.17
CA VAL A 116 2.63 -3.55 -9.13
C VAL A 116 1.32 -4.33 -8.99
N GLN A 117 0.42 -3.88 -8.12
CA GLN A 117 -0.89 -4.50 -7.93
C GLN A 117 -1.77 -4.41 -9.18
N PHE A 118 -1.68 -3.29 -9.92
CA PHE A 118 -2.36 -3.13 -11.20
C PHE A 118 -1.79 -4.07 -12.27
N LEU A 119 -0.46 -4.16 -12.40
CA LEU A 119 0.18 -5.11 -13.32
C LEU A 119 -0.15 -6.56 -12.98
N LEU A 120 -0.24 -6.90 -11.70
CA LEU A 120 -0.64 -8.23 -11.25
C LEU A 120 -2.07 -8.53 -11.71
N LEU A 121 -3.00 -7.59 -11.51
CA LEU A 121 -4.39 -7.73 -11.92
C LEU A 121 -4.50 -8.03 -13.43
N LEU A 122 -3.82 -7.24 -14.27
CA LEU A 122 -3.78 -7.43 -15.72
C LEU A 122 -3.24 -8.82 -16.10
N ASN A 123 -2.15 -9.27 -15.47
CA ASN A 123 -1.54 -10.57 -15.76
C ASN A 123 -2.41 -11.75 -15.30
N VAL A 124 -3.17 -11.59 -14.22
CA VAL A 124 -4.15 -12.59 -13.77
C VAL A 124 -5.29 -12.69 -14.78
N PHE A 125 -5.89 -11.57 -15.21
CA PHE A 125 -6.97 -11.57 -16.19
C PHE A 125 -6.53 -12.15 -17.54
N LYS A 126 -5.38 -11.73 -18.06
CA LYS A 126 -4.81 -12.28 -19.30
C LYS A 126 -4.64 -13.80 -19.22
N THR A 127 -4.22 -14.32 -18.08
CA THR A 127 -4.03 -15.77 -17.92
C THR A 127 -5.37 -16.51 -17.87
N ILE A 128 -6.41 -15.90 -17.30
CA ILE A 128 -7.76 -16.46 -17.29
C ILE A 128 -8.35 -16.50 -18.70
N GLU A 129 -8.20 -15.42 -19.46
CA GLU A 129 -8.68 -15.30 -20.85
C GLU A 129 -8.04 -16.35 -21.76
N VAL A 130 -6.70 -16.41 -21.78
CA VAL A 130 -5.95 -17.41 -22.58
C VAL A 130 -6.30 -18.84 -22.16
N SER A 131 -6.50 -19.08 -20.86
CA SER A 131 -6.94 -20.40 -20.39
C SER A 131 -8.37 -20.71 -20.84
N GLY A 132 -9.27 -19.74 -20.83
CA GLY A 132 -10.67 -19.91 -21.24
C GLY A 132 -10.81 -20.21 -22.72
N GLU A 133 -10.06 -19.51 -23.59
CA GLU A 133 -10.00 -19.80 -25.02
C GLU A 133 -9.54 -21.23 -25.30
N LYS A 134 -8.53 -21.71 -24.57
CA LYS A 134 -7.99 -23.08 -24.73
C LYS A 134 -9.02 -24.18 -24.38
N TYR A 135 -10.00 -23.90 -23.52
CA TYR A 135 -11.03 -24.87 -23.11
C TYR A 135 -12.39 -24.66 -23.79
N ASN A 136 -12.60 -23.54 -24.51
CA ASN A 136 -13.81 -23.25 -25.29
C ASN A 136 -13.69 -23.65 -26.78
N VAL A 137 -12.57 -24.24 -27.20
CA VAL A 137 -12.46 -24.95 -28.48
C VAL A 137 -12.97 -26.39 -28.30
N GLY A 138 -14.28 -26.56 -28.39
CA GLY A 138 -14.99 -27.84 -28.41
C GLY A 138 -16.14 -27.79 -29.41
#